data_AF-A0A9Q3I5F0-F1
#
_entry.id   AF-A0A9Q3I5F0-F1
#
_cell.length_a   1.000
_cell.length_b   1.000
_cell.length_c   1.000
_cell.angle_alpha   90.00
_cell.angle_beta   90.00
_cell.angle_gamma   90.00
#
_symmetry.space_group_name_H-M   'P 1'
#
loop_
_entity.id
_entity.type
_entity.pdbx_description
1 polymer ?
#
loop_
_entity_poly.entity_id
_entity_poly.type
_entity_poly.pdbx_seq_one_letter_code
_entity_poly.pdbx_strand_id
1 'polypeptide(L)'
;MDLPPSSYHDSLEELWDEKEEPEEMETVIKAVPSFYHQYLDVLFKVKAEKVLSHCTFDQHIKLEGSLPPVWVIYSLSNQESDTLRAYISENVEKGFIRLSSSLTGAPVLFQKKKEGGLHLCAD
;
A
#
# COMPACT_ATOMS: atom_id res chain seq x y z
N MET A 1 -38.99 -16.79 -19.96
CA MET A 1 -38.62 -17.37 -18.65
C MET A 1 -37.61 -16.42 -18.06
N ASP A 2 -38.14 -15.54 -17.23
CA ASP A 2 -37.45 -14.37 -16.70
C ASP A 2 -36.44 -14.79 -15.64
N LEU A 3 -35.26 -14.18 -15.70
CA LEU A 3 -34.20 -14.37 -14.73
C LEU A 3 -34.65 -13.78 -13.38
N PRO A 4 -34.41 -14.46 -12.24
CA PRO A 4 -34.64 -13.85 -10.93
C PRO A 4 -33.61 -12.74 -10.68
N PRO A 5 -34.00 -11.61 -10.05
CA PRO A 5 -33.03 -10.62 -9.59
C PRO A 5 -32.37 -11.19 -8.33
N SER A 6 -31.13 -11.64 -8.45
CA SER A 6 -30.32 -11.94 -7.26
C SER A 6 -29.80 -10.63 -6.70
N SER A 7 -30.49 -10.16 -5.68
CA SER A 7 -30.18 -9.07 -4.77
C SER A 7 -28.85 -9.30 -4.03
N TYR A 8 -27.74 -9.19 -4.74
CA TYR A 8 -26.39 -9.28 -4.19
C TYR A 8 -25.63 -7.96 -4.23
N HIS A 9 -26.36 -6.84 -4.18
CA HIS A 9 -25.75 -5.51 -4.19
C HIS A 9 -25.91 -4.71 -2.90
N ASP A 10 -26.36 -5.35 -1.81
CA ASP A 10 -26.59 -4.68 -0.51
C ASP A 10 -25.95 -5.45 0.67
N SER A 11 -24.80 -6.09 0.49
CA SER A 11 -24.09 -6.72 1.62
C SER A 11 -22.55 -6.64 1.53
N LEU A 12 -22.05 -5.60 0.86
CA LEU A 12 -20.61 -5.29 0.75
C LEU A 12 -20.30 -3.81 0.97
N GLU A 13 -21.27 -3.01 1.39
CA GLU A 13 -21.06 -1.64 1.91
C GLU A 13 -21.16 -1.57 3.45
N GLU A 14 -21.56 -2.66 4.14
CA GLU A 14 -21.69 -2.72 5.60
C GLU A 14 -20.53 -3.42 6.34
N LEU A 15 -19.36 -3.54 5.72
CA LEU A 15 -18.22 -4.25 6.34
C LEU A 15 -16.92 -3.45 6.41
N TRP A 16 -16.98 -2.14 6.16
CA TRP A 16 -15.86 -1.21 6.36
C TRP A 16 -16.24 -0.11 7.37
N ASP A 17 -16.73 -0.54 8.52
CA ASP A 17 -16.80 0.31 9.71
C ASP A 17 -15.79 -0.16 10.76
N GLU A 18 -15.18 0.84 11.41
CA GLU A 18 -14.47 0.77 12.69
C GLU A 18 -13.05 0.17 12.73
N LYS A 19 -12.09 0.91 12.17
CA LYS A 19 -10.79 1.19 12.85
C LYS A 19 -10.28 2.60 12.49
N GLU A 20 -11.10 3.63 12.68
CA GLU A 20 -10.58 5.00 12.79
C GLU A 20 -10.41 5.31 14.29
N GLU A 21 -9.17 5.56 14.74
CA GLU A 21 -8.97 6.08 16.09
C GLU A 21 -9.43 7.55 16.13
N PRO A 22 -10.50 7.88 16.87
CA PRO A 22 -11.09 9.22 16.87
C PRO A 22 -10.14 10.30 17.41
N GLU A 23 -9.08 9.88 18.11
CA GLU A 23 -8.06 10.78 18.64
C GLU A 23 -7.18 11.37 17.53
N GLU A 24 -6.80 10.60 16.50
CA GLU A 24 -5.96 11.11 15.41
C GLU A 24 -6.70 12.17 14.58
N MET A 25 -7.97 11.93 14.26
CA MET A 25 -8.75 12.85 13.44
C MET A 25 -8.96 14.23 14.10
N GLU A 26 -9.15 14.27 15.42
CA GLU A 26 -9.21 15.53 16.15
C GLU A 26 -7.89 16.31 16.13
N THR A 27 -6.76 15.61 16.25
CA THR A 27 -5.45 16.29 16.22
C THR A 27 -5.19 16.94 14.86
N VAL A 28 -5.56 16.25 13.77
CA VAL A 28 -5.43 16.77 12.41
C VAL A 28 -6.31 18.00 12.21
N ILE A 29 -7.58 17.96 12.63
CA ILE A 29 -8.51 19.10 12.49
C ILE A 29 -8.00 20.33 13.25
N LYS A 30 -7.41 20.14 14.44
CA LYS A 30 -6.84 21.22 15.26
C LYS A 30 -5.55 21.79 14.66
N ALA A 31 -4.73 20.96 14.02
CA ALA A 31 -3.45 21.38 13.43
C ALA A 31 -3.63 22.04 12.06
N VAL A 32 -4.66 21.66 11.30
CA VAL A 32 -4.88 22.13 9.93
C VAL A 32 -5.64 23.47 9.93
N PRO A 33 -5.11 24.51 9.27
CA PRO A 33 -5.83 25.78 9.13
C PRO A 33 -7.20 25.60 8.48
N SER A 34 -8.20 26.37 8.93
CA SER A 34 -9.60 26.23 8.51
C SER A 34 -9.81 26.27 6.99
N PHE A 35 -8.98 27.01 6.26
CA PHE A 35 -9.03 27.06 4.79
C PHE A 35 -8.82 25.69 4.11
N TYR A 36 -8.11 24.77 4.77
CA TYR A 36 -7.84 23.43 4.25
C TYR A 36 -8.82 22.36 4.75
N HIS A 37 -9.85 22.73 5.52
CA HIS A 37 -10.81 21.76 6.07
C HIS A 37 -11.59 21.01 4.99
N GLN A 38 -11.71 21.57 3.79
CA GLN A 38 -12.31 20.89 2.63
C GLN A 38 -11.47 19.72 2.10
N TYR A 39 -10.20 19.60 2.49
CA TYR A 39 -9.26 18.55 2.07
C TYR A 39 -8.84 17.65 3.24
N LEU A 40 -9.60 17.59 4.32
CA LEU A 40 -9.22 16.75 5.47
C LEU A 40 -9.10 15.28 5.08
N ASP A 41 -9.89 14.84 4.11
CA ASP A 41 -9.85 13.49 3.55
C ASP A 41 -8.47 13.08 3.03
N VAL A 42 -7.73 13.98 2.36
CA VAL A 42 -6.37 13.67 1.85
C VAL A 42 -5.29 13.76 2.93
N LEU A 43 -5.61 14.35 4.08
CA LEU A 43 -4.68 14.53 5.20
C LEU A 43 -4.79 13.40 6.24
N PHE A 44 -5.88 12.63 6.22
CA PHE A 44 -6.03 11.46 7.08
C PHE A 44 -5.20 10.30 6.55
N LYS A 45 -4.31 9.78 7.39
CA LYS A 45 -3.41 8.67 7.07
C LYS A 45 -4.16 7.45 6.53
N VAL A 46 -5.24 7.03 7.20
CA VAL A 46 -6.04 5.86 6.80
C VAL A 46 -6.59 6.00 5.37
N LYS A 47 -7.07 7.19 5.01
CA LYS A 47 -7.57 7.47 3.65
C LYS A 47 -6.44 7.56 2.63
N ALA A 48 -5.30 8.13 3.02
CA ALA A 48 -4.11 8.21 2.17
C ALA A 48 -3.47 6.84 1.89
N GLU A 49 -3.62 5.87 2.80
CA GLU A 49 -3.10 4.52 2.64
C GLU A 49 -3.97 3.61 1.75
N LYS A 50 -5.11 4.12 1.27
CA LYS A 50 -5.97 3.39 0.33
C LYS A 50 -5.42 3.48 -1.09
N VAL A 51 -5.15 2.34 -1.71
CA VAL A 51 -4.79 2.28 -3.15
C VAL A 51 -5.95 2.78 -3.99
N LEU A 52 -5.66 3.72 -4.89
CA LEU A 52 -6.63 4.19 -5.86
C LEU A 52 -6.95 3.07 -6.87
N SER A 53 -8.20 2.99 -7.30
CA SER A 53 -8.60 2.09 -8.38
C SER A 53 -7.86 2.43 -9.67
N HIS A 54 -7.53 1.41 -10.46
CA HIS A 54 -6.90 1.56 -11.78
C HIS A 54 -7.59 2.62 -12.63
N CYS A 55 -6.78 3.49 -13.26
CA CYS A 55 -7.26 4.59 -14.08
C CYS A 55 -6.42 4.78 -15.35
N THR A 56 -6.81 5.74 -16.18
CA THR A 56 -6.13 6.04 -17.45
C THR A 56 -4.73 6.64 -17.26
N PHE A 57 -4.37 7.05 -16.05
CA PHE A 57 -3.07 7.64 -15.71
C PHE A 57 -2.13 6.65 -15.01
N ASP A 58 -2.49 5.36 -14.98
CA ASP A 58 -1.63 4.33 -14.39
C ASP A 58 -0.28 4.28 -15.11
N GLN A 59 0.80 4.17 -14.32
CA GLN A 59 2.15 4.15 -14.85
C GLN A 59 2.42 2.84 -15.62
N HIS A 60 2.49 2.94 -16.94
CA HIS A 60 2.89 1.83 -17.81
C HIS A 60 4.39 1.89 -18.11
N ILE A 61 5.13 0.85 -17.68
CA ILE A 61 6.56 0.71 -17.97
C ILE A 61 6.72 -0.05 -19.29
N LYS A 62 7.07 0.66 -20.36
CA LYS A 62 7.36 0.04 -21.66
C LYS A 62 8.81 -0.45 -21.67
N LEU A 63 9.00 -1.76 -21.84
CA LEU A 63 10.33 -2.34 -21.99
C LEU A 63 10.84 -2.15 -23.42
N GLU A 64 12.12 -1.80 -23.55
CA GLU A 64 12.84 -1.82 -24.82
C GLU A 64 13.67 -3.10 -24.88
N GLY A 65 13.40 -3.98 -25.86
CA GLY A 65 14.15 -5.23 -26.01
C GLY A 65 13.62 -6.41 -25.19
N SER A 66 14.52 -7.15 -24.53
CA SER A 66 14.19 -8.38 -23.79
C SER A 66 13.78 -8.10 -22.34
N LEU A 67 13.19 -9.11 -21.68
CA LEU A 67 12.90 -9.04 -20.24
C LEU A 67 14.19 -8.82 -19.42
N PRO A 68 14.14 -8.03 -18.33
CA PRO A 68 15.26 -7.92 -17.41
C PRO A 68 15.58 -9.29 -16.77
N PRO A 69 16.86 -9.52 -16.42
CA PRO A 69 17.27 -10.77 -15.81
C PRO A 69 16.63 -10.95 -14.42
N VAL A 70 16.51 -12.21 -13.99
CA VAL A 70 16.18 -12.54 -12.61
C VAL A 70 17.44 -12.41 -11.78
N TRP A 71 17.38 -11.56 -10.76
CA TRP A 71 18.49 -11.36 -9.84
C TRP A 71 18.46 -12.38 -8.69
N VAL A 72 19.64 -12.70 -8.16
CA VAL A 72 19.80 -13.56 -6.99
C VAL A 72 19.45 -12.77 -5.73
N ILE A 73 18.71 -13.39 -4.80
CA ILE A 73 18.35 -12.76 -3.52
C ILE A 73 19.58 -12.75 -2.61
N TYR A 74 19.88 -11.59 -2.02
CA TYR A 74 20.95 -11.47 -1.02
C TYR A 74 20.57 -12.14 0.31
N SER A 75 21.57 -12.69 1.01
CA SER A 75 21.37 -13.19 2.36
C SER A 75 21.09 -12.03 3.32
N LEU A 76 20.01 -12.14 4.08
CA LEU A 76 19.60 -11.13 5.07
C LEU A 76 19.98 -11.56 6.48
N SER A 77 20.33 -10.60 7.32
CA SER A 77 20.43 -10.82 8.77
C SER A 77 19.05 -11.08 9.39
N ASN A 78 19.02 -11.54 10.64
CA ASN A 78 17.75 -11.76 11.36
C ASN A 78 16.92 -10.47 11.46
N GLN A 79 17.57 -9.35 11.81
CA GLN A 79 16.91 -8.05 11.93
C GLN A 79 16.31 -7.58 10.59
N GLU A 80 17.04 -7.74 9.50
CA GLU A 80 16.57 -7.41 8.15
C GLU A 80 15.41 -8.32 7.71
N SER A 81 15.50 -9.61 8.02
CA SER A 81 14.44 -10.58 7.72
C SER A 81 13.14 -10.26 8.45
N ASP A 82 13.21 -9.90 9.73
CA ASP A 82 12.04 -9.52 10.51
C ASP A 82 11.44 -8.20 10.01
N THR A 83 12.31 -7.24 9.65
CA THR A 83 11.88 -5.98 9.03
C THR A 83 11.19 -6.23 7.67
N LEU A 84 11.74 -7.12 6.84
CA LEU A 84 11.17 -7.49 5.55
C LEU A 84 9.78 -8.12 5.71
N ARG A 85 9.61 -9.04 6.67
CA ARG A 85 8.33 -9.68 6.94
C ARG A 85 7.28 -8.69 7.40
N ALA A 86 7.64 -7.80 8.34
CA ALA A 86 6.74 -6.75 8.82
C ALA A 86 6.29 -5.83 7.67
N TYR A 87 7.24 -5.39 6.83
CA TYR A 87 6.94 -4.58 5.67
C TYR A 87 6.00 -5.28 4.70
N ILE A 88 6.26 -6.56 4.37
CA ILE A 88 5.42 -7.31 3.43
C ILE A 88 4.01 -7.44 3.98
N SER A 89 3.84 -7.84 5.24
CA SER A 89 2.52 -8.01 5.85
C SER A 89 1.72 -6.70 5.83
N GLU A 90 2.33 -5.59 6.26
CA GLU A 90 1.69 -4.28 6.29
C GLU A 90 1.27 -3.80 4.88
N ASN A 91 2.15 -3.95 3.89
CA ASN A 91 1.87 -3.46 2.54
C ASN A 91 0.93 -4.37 1.75
N VAL A 92 0.84 -5.66 2.10
CA VAL A 92 -0.19 -6.56 1.58
C VAL A 92 -1.56 -6.19 2.16
N GLU A 93 -1.64 -5.91 3.47
CA GLU A 93 -2.88 -5.48 4.13
C GLU A 93 -3.40 -4.15 3.55
N LYS A 94 -2.51 -3.19 3.30
CA LYS A 94 -2.85 -1.91 2.63
C LYS A 94 -3.19 -2.08 1.14
N GLY A 95 -2.85 -3.22 0.53
CA GLY A 95 -3.00 -3.47 -0.90
C GLY A 95 -1.94 -2.82 -1.79
N PHE A 96 -0.89 -2.21 -1.21
CA PHE A 96 0.21 -1.57 -1.93
C PHE A 96 1.03 -2.57 -2.75
N ILE A 97 1.18 -3.79 -2.23
CA ILE A 97 1.83 -4.90 -2.92
C ILE A 97 0.94 -6.14 -2.91
N ARG A 98 1.20 -7.04 -3.86
CA ARG A 98 0.53 -8.34 -3.95
C ARG A 98 1.50 -9.40 -4.43
N LEU A 99 1.14 -10.67 -4.22
CA LEU A 99 1.88 -11.78 -4.80
C LEU A 99 1.91 -11.65 -6.33
N SER A 100 3.09 -11.84 -6.93
CA SER A 100 3.31 -11.72 -8.37
C SER A 100 3.85 -13.03 -8.93
N SER A 101 3.43 -13.38 -10.14
CA SER A 101 3.97 -14.50 -10.93
C SER A 101 4.92 -14.03 -12.03
N SER A 102 5.57 -12.87 -11.84
CA SER A 102 6.49 -12.30 -12.81
C SER A 102 7.70 -13.21 -13.07
N LEU A 103 8.17 -13.23 -14.32
CA LEU A 103 9.42 -13.89 -14.71
C LEU A 103 10.66 -13.06 -14.34
N THR A 104 10.48 -11.88 -13.74
CA THR A 104 11.53 -10.93 -13.39
C THR A 104 11.38 -10.53 -11.93
N GLY A 105 12.50 -10.25 -11.27
CA GLY A 105 12.51 -9.81 -9.88
C GLY A 105 13.82 -9.13 -9.53
N ALA A 106 13.73 -8.08 -8.72
CA ALA A 106 14.87 -7.37 -8.15
C ALA A 106 15.13 -7.86 -6.72
N PRO A 107 16.40 -7.88 -6.26
CA PRO A 107 16.70 -8.16 -4.88
C PRO A 107 16.30 -6.98 -4.00
N VAL A 108 16.17 -7.25 -2.70
CA VAL A 108 15.88 -6.25 -1.68
C VAL A 108 17.12 -6.03 -0.84
N LEU A 109 17.41 -4.76 -0.54
CA LEU A 109 18.49 -4.33 0.34
C LEU A 109 17.98 -3.33 1.38
N PHE A 110 18.73 -3.21 2.47
CA PHE A 110 18.35 -2.36 3.60
C PHE A 110 19.35 -1.24 3.85
N GLN A 111 18.84 -0.02 3.92
CA GLN A 111 19.61 1.17 4.29
C GLN A 111 19.30 1.57 5.73
N LYS A 112 20.33 1.76 6.56
CA LYS A 112 20.16 2.26 7.94
C LYS A 112 19.72 3.72 7.91
N LYS A 113 18.68 4.07 8.67
CA LYS A 113 18.29 5.48 8.87
C LYS A 113 19.21 6.16 9.89
N LYS A 114 19.25 7.49 9.82
CA LYS A 114 20.01 8.33 10.77
C LYS A 114 19.53 8.17 12.22
N GLU A 115 18.22 8.03 12.42
CA GLU A 115 17.59 7.90 13.74
C GLU A 115 17.43 6.44 14.20
N GLY A 116 18.05 5.50 13.49
CA GLY A 116 17.89 4.06 13.72
C GLY A 116 16.81 3.42 12.86
N GLY A 117 16.77 2.09 12.87
CA GLY A 117 15.92 1.31 11.98
C GLY A 117 16.46 1.17 10.56
N LEU A 118 15.69 0.50 9.71
CA LEU A 118 16.06 0.13 8.35
C LEU A 118 15.00 0.63 7.35
N HIS A 119 15.45 1.08 6.19
CA HIS A 119 14.63 1.34 5.00
C HIS A 119 14.81 0.21 4.00
N LEU A 120 13.69 -0.34 3.54
CA LEU A 120 13.67 -1.30 2.44
C LEU A 120 13.90 -0.56 1.13
N CYS A 121 14.83 -1.07 0.31
CA CYS A 121 15.10 -0.59 -1.04
C CYS A 121 15.06 -1.79 -2.00
N ALA A 122 14.47 -1.60 -3.17
CA ALA A 122 14.67 -2.50 -4.31
C ALA A 122 15.92 -2.04 -5.08
N ASP A 123 16.79 -2.98 -5.43
CA ASP A 123 18.02 -2.74 -6.23
C ASP A 123 17.70 -2.57 -7.73
#